data_AF-A0AAD8CDS2-F1
#
_entry.id   AF-A0AAD8CDS2-F1
#
_cell.length_a   1.000
_cell.length_b   1.000
_cell.length_c   1.000
_cell.angle_alpha   90.00
_cell.angle_beta   90.00
_cell.angle_gamma   90.00
#
_symmetry.space_group_name_H-M   'P 1'
#
loop_
_entity.id
_entity.type
_entity.pdbx_description
1 polymer ?
#
loop_
_entity_poly.entity_id
_entity_poly.type
_entity_poly.pdbx_seq_one_letter_code
_entity_poly.pdbx_strand_id
1 'polypeptide(L)'
;MLVSGMKTGNSKLKAKIQESLYKNVPAAEVRLLILENILLNPACDIYLLVGTSIQYKVQKMRQGKITELAMPCDQYELQLQNSVFGPDGAPHRHLAKLDRATSTVTALQQGQANIVLNYKSILLD
;
A
#
# COMPACT_ATOMS: atom_id res chain seq x y z
N MET A 1 -8.62 -8.98 28.41
CA MET A 1 -9.54 -8.78 27.27
C MET A 1 -8.71 -8.77 26.00
N LEU A 2 -9.11 -9.51 24.97
CA LEU A 2 -8.45 -9.52 23.66
C LEU A 2 -9.32 -8.71 22.69
N VAL A 3 -8.70 -7.90 21.84
CA VAL A 3 -9.37 -7.08 20.82
C VAL A 3 -8.96 -7.55 19.44
N SER A 4 -9.93 -7.63 18.51
CA SER A 4 -9.71 -7.97 17.11
C SER A 4 -10.17 -6.84 16.19
N GLY A 5 -9.46 -6.65 15.08
CA GLY A 5 -9.83 -5.65 14.07
C GLY A 5 -10.99 -6.15 13.20
N MET A 6 -12.06 -5.34 13.07
CA MET A 6 -13.22 -5.67 12.21
C MET A 6 -13.06 -5.15 10.77
N LYS A 7 -12.44 -3.98 10.60
CA LYS A 7 -12.22 -3.30 9.32
C LYS A 7 -10.84 -2.65 9.30
N THR A 8 -10.22 -2.58 8.12
CA THR A 8 -8.96 -1.86 7.92
C THR A 8 -9.11 -0.38 8.17
N GLY A 9 -8.07 0.21 8.74
CA GLY A 9 -8.00 1.65 9.01
C GLY A 9 -7.48 1.96 10.41
N ASN A 10 -7.69 3.20 10.84
CA ASN A 10 -7.24 3.72 12.12
C ASN A 10 -8.36 3.62 13.16
N SER A 11 -8.01 3.17 14.37
CA SER A 11 -8.93 3.14 15.51
C SER A 11 -8.26 3.71 16.75
N LYS A 12 -9.06 4.33 17.63
CA LYS A 12 -8.64 4.77 18.96
C LYS A 12 -9.27 3.85 20.00
N LEU A 13 -8.43 3.20 20.80
CA LEU A 13 -8.86 2.35 21.90
C LEU A 13 -8.60 3.10 23.21
N LYS A 14 -9.65 3.21 24.05
CA LYS A 14 -9.56 3.80 25.39
C LYS A 14 -9.85 2.73 26.44
N ALA A 15 -8.99 2.62 27.44
CA ALA A 15 -9.18 1.74 28.59
C ALA A 15 -9.25 2.56 29.87
N LYS A 16 -10.28 2.32 30.69
CA LYS A 16 -10.49 2.97 31.98
C LYS A 16 -10.86 1.94 33.05
N ILE A 17 -10.31 2.12 34.26
CA ILE A 17 -10.64 1.34 35.45
C ILE A 17 -12.04 1.78 35.93
N GLN A 18 -12.96 0.84 36.17
CA GLN A 18 -14.36 1.16 36.44
C GLN A 18 -14.66 1.38 37.93
N GLU A 19 -13.82 0.85 38.81
CA GLU A 19 -14.01 0.88 40.25
C GLU A 19 -13.97 2.32 40.77
N SER A 20 -14.91 2.65 41.66
CA SER A 20 -15.16 4.01 42.12
C SER A 20 -13.96 4.69 42.78
N LEU A 21 -13.04 3.92 43.36
CA LEU A 21 -11.84 4.43 44.00
C LEU A 21 -10.82 4.99 42.97
N TYR A 22 -10.90 4.55 41.72
CA TYR A 22 -10.00 4.97 40.63
C TYR A 22 -10.66 5.97 39.67
N LYS A 23 -11.74 6.65 40.07
CA LYS A 23 -12.45 7.64 39.23
C LYS A 23 -11.54 8.71 38.62
N ASN A 24 -10.49 9.09 39.35
CA ASN A 24 -9.53 10.13 38.99
C ASN A 24 -8.37 9.62 38.12
N VAL A 25 -8.27 8.30 37.88
CA VAL A 25 -7.28 7.75 36.96
C VAL A 25 -7.75 8.00 35.52
N PRO A 26 -6.97 8.72 34.69
CA PRO A 26 -7.34 8.98 33.30
C PRO A 26 -7.35 7.69 32.49
N ALA A 27 -8.16 7.67 31.43
CA ALA A 27 -8.17 6.54 30.50
C ALA A 27 -6.84 6.49 29.73
N ALA A 28 -6.26 5.31 29.58
CA ALA A 28 -5.17 5.09 28.65
C ALA A 28 -5.73 5.04 27.22
N GLU A 29 -5.12 5.78 26.29
CA GLU A 29 -5.49 5.79 24.87
C GLU A 29 -4.35 5.20 24.03
N VAL A 30 -4.68 4.28 23.13
CA VAL A 30 -3.76 3.76 22.11
C VAL A 30 -4.40 3.84 20.73
N ARG A 31 -3.58 4.09 19.71
CA ARG A 31 -4.01 4.09 18.30
C ARG A 31 -3.65 2.75 17.68
N LEU A 32 -4.62 2.13 17.02
CA LEU A 32 -4.45 0.86 16.32
C LEU A 32 -4.57 1.09 14.82
N LEU A 33 -3.63 0.53 14.06
CA LEU A 33 -3.71 0.40 12.61
C LEU A 33 -4.08 -1.04 12.27
N ILE A 34 -5.27 -1.22 11.71
CA ILE A 34 -5.73 -2.54 11.27
C ILE A 34 -5.38 -2.66 9.80
N LEU A 35 -4.43 -3.54 9.47
CA LEU A 35 -4.01 -3.77 8.09
C LEU A 35 -4.72 -4.98 7.50
N GLU A 36 -5.11 -4.86 6.23
CA GLU A 36 -5.46 -6.01 5.42
C GLU A 36 -4.20 -6.67 4.87
N ASN A 37 -4.23 -8.00 4.71
CA ASN A 37 -3.17 -8.70 4.00
C ASN A 37 -3.36 -8.44 2.49
N ILE A 38 -2.63 -7.46 1.98
CA ILE A 38 -2.68 -7.03 0.59
C ILE A 38 -1.42 -7.50 -0.13
N LEU A 39 -1.61 -8.00 -1.35
CA LEU A 39 -0.59 -8.57 -2.21
C LEU A 39 -0.59 -7.82 -3.54
N LEU A 40 0.60 -7.54 -4.06
CA LEU A 40 0.79 -7.05 -5.41
C LEU A 40 0.99 -8.26 -6.34
N ASN A 41 0.39 -8.25 -7.52
CA ASN A 41 0.55 -9.31 -8.52
C ASN A 41 0.90 -8.69 -9.88
N PRO A 42 2.04 -9.04 -10.50
CA PRO A 42 3.06 -9.97 -9.97
C PRO A 42 3.76 -9.44 -8.72
N ALA A 43 4.16 -10.36 -7.84
CA ALA A 43 4.86 -10.05 -6.58
C ALA A 43 6.39 -10.16 -6.70
N CYS A 44 6.89 -10.74 -7.79
CA CYS A 44 8.31 -10.93 -8.04
C CYS A 44 8.86 -9.83 -8.96
N ASP A 45 10.19 -9.78 -9.05
CA ASP A 45 10.86 -8.96 -10.04
C ASP A 45 10.45 -9.38 -11.45
N ILE A 46 10.25 -8.38 -12.30
CA ILE A 46 9.85 -8.56 -13.69
C ILE A 46 10.86 -7.87 -14.61
N TYR A 47 11.02 -8.44 -15.80
CA TYR A 47 11.88 -7.89 -16.83
C TYR A 47 11.00 -7.53 -18.02
N LEU A 48 11.02 -6.26 -18.41
CA LEU A 48 10.22 -5.73 -19.51
C LEU A 48 11.14 -5.23 -20.62
N LEU A 49 10.76 -5.50 -21.86
CA LEU A 49 11.38 -4.88 -23.02
C LEU A 49 10.92 -3.42 -23.11
N VAL A 50 11.81 -2.55 -23.60
CA VAL A 50 11.45 -1.14 -23.84
C VAL A 50 10.30 -1.07 -24.84
N GLY A 51 9.27 -0.29 -24.50
CA GLY A 51 8.05 -0.14 -25.28
C GLY A 51 6.94 -1.13 -24.91
N THR A 52 7.20 -2.11 -24.05
CA THR A 52 6.16 -3.04 -23.56
C THR A 52 5.62 -2.63 -22.19
N SER A 53 4.50 -3.25 -21.82
CA SER A 53 3.77 -2.93 -20.60
C SER A 53 3.35 -4.17 -19.84
N ILE A 54 3.13 -3.99 -18.54
CA ILE A 54 2.52 -4.98 -17.67
C ILE A 54 1.42 -4.32 -16.83
N GLN A 55 0.33 -5.06 -16.61
CA GLN A 55 -0.71 -4.65 -15.69
C GLN A 55 -0.48 -5.31 -14.33
N TYR A 56 -0.47 -4.49 -13.28
CA TYR A 56 -0.45 -4.94 -11.90
C TYR A 56 -1.87 -5.08 -11.35
N LYS A 57 -2.07 -6.10 -10.53
CA LYS A 57 -3.29 -6.33 -9.76
C LYS A 57 -2.99 -6.22 -8.28
N VAL A 58 -3.92 -5.64 -7.54
CA VAL A 58 -3.87 -5.61 -6.08
C VAL A 58 -4.85 -6.65 -5.57
N GLN A 59 -4.40 -7.53 -4.69
CA GLN A 59 -5.19 -8.64 -4.19
C GLN A 59 -5.24 -8.61 -2.67
N LYS A 60 -6.34 -9.08 -2.12
CA LYS A 60 -6.60 -9.13 -0.69
C LYS A 60 -6.77 -10.58 -0.27
N MET A 61 -6.04 -10.97 0.77
CA MET A 61 -6.16 -12.29 1.37
C MET A 61 -6.96 -12.21 2.68
N ARG A 62 -8.04 -12.99 2.77
CA ARG A 62 -8.82 -13.20 3.99
C ARG A 62 -9.13 -14.68 4.16
N GLN A 63 -8.68 -15.27 5.27
CA GLN A 63 -8.97 -16.66 5.64
C GLN A 63 -8.70 -17.67 4.49
N GLY A 64 -7.57 -17.51 3.80
CA GLY A 64 -7.18 -18.37 2.68
C GLY A 64 -7.85 -18.06 1.34
N LYS A 65 -8.81 -17.12 1.28
CA LYS A 65 -9.41 -16.65 0.03
C LYS A 65 -8.71 -15.39 -0.46
N ILE A 66 -8.34 -15.39 -1.74
CA ILE A 66 -7.79 -14.24 -2.45
C ILE A 66 -8.91 -13.60 -3.28
N THR A 67 -9.08 -12.29 -3.14
CA THR A 67 -9.99 -11.47 -3.97
C THR A 67 -9.24 -10.28 -4.54
N GLU A 68 -9.54 -9.92 -5.79
CA GLU A 68 -8.96 -8.72 -6.40
C GLU A 68 -9.57 -7.44 -5.77
N LEU A 69 -8.71 -6.46 -5.50
CA LEU A 69 -9.09 -5.11 -5.10
C LEU A 69 -9.07 -4.24 -6.35
N ALA A 70 -10.21 -3.63 -6.67
CA ALA A 70 -10.30 -2.71 -7.80
C ALA A 70 -9.37 -1.51 -7.56
N MET A 71 -8.59 -1.16 -8.59
CA MET A 71 -7.69 -0.02 -8.57
C MET A 71 -8.11 1.00 -9.63
N PRO A 72 -7.92 2.30 -9.39
CA PRO A 72 -7.46 2.90 -8.13
C PRO A 72 -8.52 2.78 -7.01
N CYS A 73 -8.09 2.87 -5.75
CA CYS A 73 -9.01 2.86 -4.60
C CYS A 73 -8.65 3.94 -3.57
N ASP A 74 -9.50 4.10 -2.55
CA ASP A 74 -9.37 5.15 -1.53
C ASP A 74 -8.23 4.90 -0.54
N GLN A 75 -7.85 3.65 -0.34
CA GLN A 75 -6.90 3.26 0.71
C GLN A 75 -5.48 3.04 0.21
N TYR A 76 -5.33 2.66 -1.07
CA TYR A 76 -4.04 2.29 -1.64
C TYR A 76 -3.78 3.00 -2.96
N GLU A 77 -2.50 3.23 -3.25
CA GLU A 77 -2.06 3.71 -4.55
C GLU A 77 -0.78 3.04 -5.00
N LEU A 78 -0.66 2.90 -6.32
CA LEU A 78 0.56 2.44 -6.97
C LEU A 78 1.45 3.64 -7.32
N GLN A 79 2.74 3.49 -7.08
CA GLN A 79 3.76 4.48 -7.43
C GLN A 79 4.99 3.82 -8.03
N LEU A 80 5.64 4.49 -8.98
CA LEU A 80 7.00 4.16 -9.41
C LEU A 80 8.01 4.90 -8.54
N GLN A 81 9.00 4.18 -8.01
CA GLN A 81 10.05 4.72 -7.15
C GLN A 81 11.42 4.13 -7.52
N ASN A 82 12.49 4.73 -6.97
CA ASN A 82 13.87 4.25 -7.06
C ASN A 82 14.31 3.87 -8.47
N SER A 83 14.25 4.82 -9.40
CA SER A 83 14.70 4.59 -10.79
C SER A 83 16.22 4.73 -10.92
N VAL A 84 16.86 3.70 -11.46
CA VAL A 84 18.27 3.68 -11.85
C VAL A 84 18.34 3.51 -13.35
N PHE A 85 19.01 4.44 -14.03
CA PHE A 85 19.18 4.40 -15.48
C PHE A 85 20.24 3.37 -15.89
N GLY A 86 20.03 2.70 -17.01
CA GLY A 86 21.05 1.87 -17.65
C GLY A 86 22.18 2.71 -18.28
N PRO A 87 23.23 2.06 -18.81
CA PRO A 87 24.41 2.73 -19.37
C PRO A 87 24.09 3.78 -20.44
N ASP A 88 23.07 3.53 -21.26
CA ASP A 88 22.63 4.41 -22.36
C ASP A 88 21.38 5.25 -21.99
N GLY A 89 21.02 5.30 -20.71
CA GLY A 89 19.83 5.99 -20.24
C GLY A 89 19.97 7.51 -20.31
N ALA A 90 18.96 8.20 -20.82
CA ALA A 90 18.93 9.66 -20.86
C ALA A 90 18.33 10.20 -19.56
N PRO A 91 19.11 10.88 -18.68
CA PRO A 91 18.65 11.27 -17.35
C PRO A 91 17.48 12.28 -17.35
N HIS A 92 17.22 12.93 -18.48
CA HIS A 92 16.12 13.88 -18.66
C HIS A 92 14.79 13.24 -19.10
N ARG A 93 14.75 11.91 -19.28
CA ARG A 93 13.55 11.17 -19.69
C ARG A 93 13.17 10.16 -18.62
N HIS A 94 11.89 9.85 -18.49
CA HIS A 94 11.41 8.85 -17.55
C HIS A 94 11.83 7.44 -17.98
N LEU A 95 12.24 6.62 -17.01
CA LEU A 95 12.58 5.22 -17.24
C LEU A 95 11.33 4.37 -17.56
N ALA A 96 10.24 4.63 -16.85
CA ALA A 96 8.96 3.94 -16.99
C ALA A 96 7.82 4.92 -16.68
N LYS A 97 6.63 4.59 -17.17
CA LYS A 97 5.40 5.34 -16.90
C LYS A 97 4.37 4.42 -16.26
N LEU A 98 3.75 4.88 -15.18
CA LEU A 98 2.61 4.21 -14.57
C LEU A 98 1.32 4.92 -14.97
N ASP A 99 0.43 4.21 -15.63
CA ASP A 99 -0.98 4.56 -15.72
C ASP A 99 -1.71 4.02 -14.48
N ARG A 100 -2.02 4.92 -13.55
CA ARG A 100 -2.68 4.58 -12.29
C ARG A 100 -4.13 4.15 -12.46
N ALA A 101 -4.80 4.58 -13.53
CA ALA A 101 -6.21 4.22 -13.77
C ALA A 101 -6.33 2.74 -14.15
N THR A 102 -5.38 2.24 -14.93
CA THR A 102 -5.36 0.84 -15.39
C THR A 102 -4.41 -0.03 -14.59
N SER A 103 -3.62 0.55 -13.68
CA SER A 103 -2.53 -0.11 -12.96
C SER A 103 -1.46 -0.69 -13.90
N THR A 104 -1.21 0.00 -15.01
CA THR A 104 -0.30 -0.48 -16.07
C THR A 104 1.02 0.27 -16.02
N VAL A 105 2.13 -0.46 -15.94
CA VAL A 105 3.49 0.09 -16.08
C VAL A 105 3.97 -0.15 -17.50
N THR A 106 4.48 0.90 -18.15
CA THR A 106 5.12 0.83 -19.48
C THR A 106 6.59 1.16 -19.34
N ALA A 107 7.46 0.29 -19.84
CA ALA A 107 8.91 0.52 -19.88
C ALA A 107 9.25 1.49 -21.03
N LEU A 108 9.97 2.57 -20.73
CA LEU A 108 10.33 3.61 -21.69
C LEU A 108 11.82 3.59 -22.04
N GLN A 109 12.68 3.15 -21.12
CA GLN A 109 14.13 3.04 -21.30
C GLN A 109 14.70 1.89 -20.49
N GLN A 110 15.92 1.49 -20.83
CA GLN A 110 16.67 0.49 -20.09
C GLN A 110 17.10 1.03 -18.73
N GLY A 111 16.90 0.20 -17.70
CA GLY A 111 17.26 0.48 -16.31
C GLY A 111 16.37 -0.31 -15.36
N GLN A 112 16.32 0.13 -14.11
CA GLN A 112 15.54 -0.52 -13.06
C GLN A 112 14.65 0.50 -12.35
N ALA A 113 13.40 0.16 -12.10
CA ALA A 113 12.50 0.93 -11.23
C ALA A 113 11.64 -0.02 -10.41
N ASN A 114 11.19 0.45 -9.25
CA ASN A 114 10.33 -0.30 -8.36
C ASN A 114 8.90 0.19 -8.50
N ILE A 115 7.96 -0.73 -8.61
CA ILE A 115 6.56 -0.44 -8.33
C ILE A 115 6.30 -0.66 -6.84
N VAL A 116 5.63 0.30 -6.21
CA VAL A 116 5.31 0.25 -4.78
C VAL A 116 3.82 0.46 -4.59
N LEU A 117 3.21 -0.38 -3.77
CA LEU A 117 1.84 -0.18 -3.29
C LEU A 117 1.89 0.53 -1.93
N ASN A 118 1.48 1.79 -1.91
CA ASN A 118 1.46 2.59 -0.70
C ASN A 118 0.06 2.65 -0.10
N TYR A 119 -0.01 2.71 1.23
CA TYR A 119 -1.22 3.08 1.93
C TYR A 119 -1.35 4.61 1.92
N LYS A 120 -2.51 5.13 1.48
CA LYS A 120 -2.81 6.56 1.53
C LYS A 120 -2.97 6.96 2.99
N SER A 121 -1.92 7.54 3.58
CA SER A 121 -2.01 8.09 4.92
C SER A 121 -3.05 9.21 4.91
N ILE A 122 -4.07 9.08 5.76
CA ILE A 122 -4.94 10.22 6.08
C ILE A 122 -4.07 11.09 7.00
N LEU A 123 -3.53 12.19 6.45
CA LEU A 123 -2.95 13.25 7.26
C LEU A 123 -3.98 13.65 8.32
N LEU A 124 -3.56 13.53 9.58
CA LEU A 124 -4.32 13.88 10.77
C LEU A 124 -4.36 15.40 10.87
N ASP A 125 -5.52 16.01 10.61
CA ASP A 125 -5.90 17.26 11.28
C ASP A 125 -6.32 16.95 12.74
#